data_AF-A0A183P2B5-F1
#
_entry.id   AF-A0A183P2B5-F1
#
_cell.length_a   1.000
_cell.length_b   1.000
_cell.length_c   1.000
_cell.angle_alpha   90.00
_cell.angle_beta   90.00
_cell.angle_gamma   90.00
#
_symmetry.space_group_name_H-M   'P 1'
#
loop_
_entity.id
_entity.type
_entity.pdbx_description
1 polymer ?
#
loop_
_entity_poly.entity_id
_entity_poly.type
_entity_poly.pdbx_seq_one_letter_code
_entity_poly.pdbx_strand_id
1 'polypeptide(L)'
;MIISAYEDHQSNLPFPLISICNINPARGTKLYNIQSAESQDRGVDYEIFSDAFQGRSSENLPESKLKVPIFKLMEKASHQIDQMLRSCKVGQRHCSVLNFTKSILPNGACYTLTGDLTGIDEIQLVLDPQSYDYLVPNQGFIGFRILLHGYGDSLWALIPTAVYAGPTFHTMLRAVGLKKVNNVLLNYMML
;
A
#
# COMPACT_ATOMS: atom_id res chain seq x y z
N MET A 1 12.87 1.68 -6.18
CA MET A 1 12.76 2.64 -5.07
C MET A 1 13.89 2.41 -4.10
N ILE A 2 14.49 3.48 -3.61
CA ILE A 2 15.50 3.47 -2.54
C ILE A 2 14.98 4.37 -1.43
N ILE A 3 14.96 3.87 -0.20
CA ILE A 3 14.58 4.64 0.98
C ILE A 3 15.81 4.64 1.87
N SER A 4 16.37 5.82 2.10
CA SER A 4 17.51 5.99 3.00
C SER A 4 17.14 6.86 4.19
N ALA A 5 17.62 6.48 5.36
CA ALA A 5 17.60 7.32 6.54
C ALA A 5 19.07 7.58 6.90
N TYR A 6 19.45 8.86 6.90
CA TYR A 6 20.84 9.24 7.16
C TYR A 6 20.90 10.27 8.28
N GLU A 7 21.87 10.11 9.16
CA GLU A 7 22.10 10.96 10.33
C GLU A 7 23.47 11.66 10.18
N ASP A 8 23.51 12.98 10.03
CA ASP A 8 24.77 13.75 10.10
C ASP A 8 25.16 14.08 11.57
N HIS A 9 24.19 14.20 12.49
CA HIS A 9 24.41 14.83 13.82
C HIS A 9 23.64 14.24 15.02
N GLN A 10 22.86 13.18 14.87
CA GLN A 10 22.28 12.40 15.98
C GLN A 10 22.64 10.94 15.71
N SER A 11 22.67 10.05 16.70
CA SER A 11 23.21 8.69 16.51
C SER A 11 22.27 7.58 16.96
N ASN A 12 21.00 7.89 17.22
CA ASN A 12 20.09 7.03 17.98
C ASN A 12 18.63 7.08 17.50
N LEU A 13 18.33 7.61 16.31
CA LEU A 13 16.98 7.55 15.78
C LEU A 13 16.73 6.21 15.09
N PRO A 14 15.66 5.48 15.46
CA PRO A 14 15.35 4.21 14.80
C PRO A 14 14.95 4.47 13.34
N PHE A 15 15.31 3.55 12.45
CA PHE A 15 14.83 3.57 11.08
C PHE A 15 13.28 3.48 11.07
N PRO A 16 12.56 4.32 10.30
CA PRO A 16 11.11 4.31 10.29
C PRO A 16 10.55 2.99 9.76
N LEU A 17 9.38 2.58 10.24
CA LEU A 17 8.61 1.54 9.58
C LEU A 17 8.16 2.05 8.21
N ILE A 18 8.18 1.14 7.23
CA ILE A 18 7.74 1.43 5.87
C ILE A 18 6.52 0.56 5.56
N SER A 19 5.40 1.20 5.24
CA SER A 19 4.25 0.53 4.61
C SER A 19 4.10 0.94 3.16
N ILE A 20 3.82 -0.05 2.33
CA ILE A 20 3.68 0.11 0.88
C ILE A 20 2.27 -0.30 0.50
N CYS A 21 1.52 0.59 -0.11
CA CYS A 21 0.18 0.31 -0.61
C CYS A 21 0.17 0.50 -2.12
N ASN A 22 -0.37 -0.45 -2.87
CA ASN A 22 -0.67 -0.20 -4.28
C ASN A 22 -1.71 0.93 -4.36
N ILE A 23 -1.56 1.87 -5.29
CA ILE A 23 -2.53 2.96 -5.44
C ILE A 23 -3.91 2.41 -5.81
N ASN A 24 -3.93 1.32 -6.57
CA ASN A 24 -5.13 0.58 -6.92
C ASN A 24 -5.58 -0.32 -5.75
N PRO A 25 -6.78 -0.12 -5.21
CA PRO A 25 -7.23 -0.82 -4.00
C PRO A 25 -7.55 -2.30 -4.24
N ALA A 26 -7.91 -2.68 -5.47
CA ALA A 26 -8.33 -4.04 -5.82
C ALA A 26 -8.06 -4.37 -7.28
N ARG A 27 -7.68 -5.63 -7.55
CA ARG A 27 -7.45 -6.16 -8.90
C ARG A 27 -8.77 -6.32 -9.66
N GLY A 28 -8.90 -5.68 -10.81
CA GLY A 28 -10.08 -5.76 -11.67
C GLY A 28 -10.41 -7.19 -12.08
N THR A 29 -9.41 -7.98 -12.45
CA THR A 29 -9.56 -9.41 -12.81
C THR A 29 -10.04 -10.29 -11.66
N LYS A 30 -9.90 -9.86 -10.40
CA LYS A 30 -10.43 -10.58 -9.24
C LYS A 30 -11.86 -10.20 -8.89
N LEU A 31 -12.31 -9.02 -9.35
CA LEU A 31 -13.68 -8.57 -9.21
C LEU A 31 -14.54 -8.94 -10.43
N TYR A 32 -13.92 -9.14 -11.59
CA TYR A 32 -14.61 -9.55 -12.81
C TYR A 32 -14.57 -11.07 -13.00
N ASN A 33 -15.71 -11.74 -12.79
CA ASN A 33 -15.81 -13.20 -12.87
C ASN A 33 -16.17 -13.68 -14.27
N ILE A 34 -15.17 -13.89 -15.13
CA ILE A 34 -15.36 -14.40 -16.51
C ILE A 34 -16.05 -15.78 -16.52
N GLN A 35 -15.87 -16.57 -15.46
CA GLN A 35 -16.41 -17.94 -15.36
C GLN A 35 -17.88 -17.97 -14.94
N SER A 36 -18.51 -16.83 -14.65
CA SER A 36 -19.94 -16.83 -14.33
C SER A 36 -20.77 -17.31 -15.53
N ALA A 37 -21.66 -18.27 -15.26
CA ALA A 37 -22.59 -18.83 -16.24
C ALA A 37 -23.55 -17.75 -16.77
N GLU A 38 -23.96 -16.83 -15.91
CA GLU A 38 -24.79 -15.69 -16.27
C GLU A 38 -23.91 -14.48 -16.59
N SER A 39 -24.06 -13.92 -17.79
CA SER A 39 -23.24 -12.79 -18.27
C SER A 39 -23.41 -11.53 -17.43
N GLN A 40 -24.61 -11.30 -16.89
CA GLN A 40 -24.94 -10.18 -16.02
C GLN A 40 -24.16 -10.19 -14.71
N ASP A 41 -23.86 -11.37 -14.17
CA ASP A 41 -23.16 -11.52 -12.88
C ASP A 41 -21.64 -11.35 -12.99
N ARG A 42 -21.08 -11.30 -14.20
CA ARG A 42 -19.63 -11.24 -14.42
C ARG A 42 -19.02 -9.95 -13.87
N GLY A 43 -19.76 -8.84 -13.94
CA GLY A 43 -19.31 -7.50 -13.55
C GLY A 43 -19.80 -7.00 -12.19
N VAL A 44 -20.72 -7.72 -11.53
CA VAL A 44 -21.43 -7.19 -10.35
C VAL A 44 -20.46 -6.83 -9.20
N ASP A 45 -19.49 -7.69 -8.88
CA ASP A 45 -18.52 -7.38 -7.81
C ASP A 45 -17.61 -6.19 -8.19
N TYR A 46 -17.34 -6.01 -9.48
CA TYR A 46 -16.59 -4.86 -9.99
C TYR A 46 -17.40 -3.56 -9.85
N GLU A 47 -18.67 -3.58 -10.25
CA GLU A 47 -19.57 -2.42 -10.17
C GLU A 47 -19.80 -1.99 -8.72
N ILE A 48 -20.17 -2.93 -7.85
CA ILE A 48 -20.34 -2.69 -6.40
C ILE A 48 -19.09 -2.03 -5.82
N PHE A 49 -17.92 -2.58 -6.14
CA PHE A 49 -16.67 -2.06 -5.61
C PHE A 49 -16.36 -0.67 -6.14
N SER A 50 -16.52 -0.47 -7.44
CA SER A 50 -16.25 0.80 -8.13
C SER A 50 -17.16 1.91 -7.62
N ASP A 51 -18.45 1.64 -7.42
CA ASP A 51 -19.40 2.60 -6.88
C ASP A 51 -19.07 2.95 -5.43
N ALA A 52 -18.85 1.95 -4.58
CA ALA A 52 -18.49 2.17 -3.18
C ALA A 52 -17.21 3.02 -3.04
N PHE A 53 -16.20 2.76 -3.87
CA PHE A 53 -14.94 3.49 -3.84
C PHE A 53 -15.06 4.93 -4.39
N GLN A 54 -15.99 5.16 -5.32
CA GLN A 54 -16.31 6.49 -5.84
C GLN A 54 -17.34 7.25 -5.00
N GLY A 55 -17.87 6.64 -3.93
CA GLY A 55 -18.95 7.22 -3.12
C GLY A 55 -20.28 7.34 -3.87
N ARG A 56 -20.53 6.45 -4.84
CA ARG A 56 -21.77 6.37 -5.62
C ARG A 56 -22.69 5.29 -5.04
N SER A 57 -23.99 5.47 -5.24
CA SER A 57 -24.99 4.46 -4.91
C SER A 57 -25.09 3.46 -6.06
N SER A 58 -24.94 2.17 -5.75
CA SER A 58 -25.22 1.12 -6.72
C SER A 58 -26.72 0.90 -6.86
N GLU A 59 -27.22 0.88 -8.10
CA GLU A 59 -28.62 0.62 -8.41
C GLU A 59 -28.83 -0.86 -8.77
N ASN A 60 -29.98 -1.43 -8.43
CA ASN A 60 -30.41 -2.77 -8.86
C ASN A 60 -29.48 -3.94 -8.46
N LEU A 61 -28.82 -3.87 -7.30
CA LEU A 61 -27.97 -4.96 -6.81
C LEU A 61 -28.79 -6.16 -6.31
N PRO A 62 -28.33 -7.41 -6.56
CA PRO A 62 -28.90 -8.59 -5.93
C PRO A 62 -28.78 -8.51 -4.39
N GLU A 63 -29.85 -8.84 -3.65
CA GLU A 63 -29.87 -8.78 -2.18
C GLU A 63 -28.74 -9.58 -1.51
N SER A 64 -28.29 -10.67 -2.14
CA SER A 64 -27.19 -11.49 -1.64
C SER A 64 -25.86 -10.75 -1.59
N LYS A 65 -25.66 -9.77 -2.48
CA LYS A 65 -24.45 -8.95 -2.59
C LYS A 65 -24.43 -7.78 -1.62
N LEU A 66 -25.60 -7.21 -1.29
CA LEU A 66 -25.73 -6.13 -0.29
C LEU A 66 -25.25 -6.56 1.12
N LYS A 67 -25.24 -7.87 1.41
CA LYS A 67 -24.81 -8.41 2.70
C LYS A 67 -23.29 -8.59 2.81
N VAL A 68 -22.53 -8.45 1.72
CA VAL A 68 -21.08 -8.62 1.73
C VAL A 68 -20.41 -7.28 2.03
N PRO A 69 -19.71 -7.13 3.17
CA PRO A 69 -19.00 -5.89 3.45
C PRO A 69 -17.91 -5.63 2.42
N ILE A 70 -17.78 -4.39 1.97
CA ILE A 70 -16.79 -3.98 0.96
C ILE A 70 -15.36 -4.35 1.34
N PHE A 71 -15.02 -4.34 2.63
CA PHE A 71 -13.69 -4.72 3.11
C PHE A 71 -13.34 -6.18 2.80
N LYS A 72 -14.33 -7.09 2.76
CA LYS A 72 -14.10 -8.50 2.39
C LYS A 72 -13.79 -8.64 0.90
N LEU A 73 -14.48 -7.88 0.06
CA LEU A 73 -14.18 -7.81 -1.37
C LEU A 73 -12.77 -7.25 -1.59
N MET A 74 -12.44 -6.16 -0.89
CA MET A 74 -11.11 -5.56 -0.92
C MET A 74 -10.02 -6.53 -0.49
N GLU A 75 -10.20 -7.23 0.63
CA GLU A 75 -9.22 -8.18 1.16
C GLU A 75 -8.90 -9.28 0.13
N LYS A 76 -9.94 -9.84 -0.49
CA LYS A 76 -9.83 -10.88 -1.53
C LYS A 76 -9.21 -10.35 -2.83
N ALA A 77 -9.66 -9.19 -3.29
CA ALA A 77 -9.28 -8.64 -4.59
C ALA A 77 -7.97 -7.85 -4.57
N SER A 78 -7.50 -7.41 -3.39
CA SER A 78 -6.25 -6.65 -3.23
C SER A 78 -5.05 -7.31 -3.92
N HIS A 79 -4.13 -6.47 -4.38
CA HIS A 79 -2.84 -6.91 -4.90
C HIS A 79 -2.06 -7.66 -3.82
N GLN A 80 -1.32 -8.68 -4.22
CA GLN A 80 -0.55 -9.54 -3.32
C GLN A 80 0.94 -9.20 -3.40
N ILE A 81 1.61 -9.11 -2.24
CA ILE A 81 3.02 -8.68 -2.19
C ILE A 81 3.96 -9.66 -2.89
N ASP A 82 3.65 -10.95 -2.91
CA ASP A 82 4.41 -11.98 -3.63
C ASP A 82 4.35 -11.85 -5.16
N GLN A 83 3.33 -11.17 -5.67
CA GLN A 83 3.21 -10.87 -7.09
C GLN A 83 3.82 -9.50 -7.45
N MET A 84 3.81 -8.55 -6.51
CA MET A 84 4.35 -7.20 -6.72
C MET A 84 5.86 -7.12 -6.45
N LEU A 85 6.38 -7.80 -5.42
CA LEU A 85 7.78 -7.67 -5.00
C LEU A 85 8.70 -8.43 -5.95
N ARG A 86 9.51 -7.70 -6.72
CA ARG A 86 10.50 -8.27 -7.64
C ARG A 86 11.90 -8.38 -7.03
N SER A 87 12.27 -7.43 -6.17
CA SER A 87 13.53 -7.44 -5.43
C SER A 87 13.39 -6.65 -4.14
N CYS A 88 14.12 -7.08 -3.11
CA CYS A 88 14.10 -6.50 -1.78
C CYS A 88 15.48 -6.62 -1.13
N LYS A 89 16.03 -5.48 -0.68
CA LYS A 89 17.25 -5.42 0.14
C LYS A 89 17.06 -4.48 1.32
N VAL A 90 17.54 -4.91 2.48
CA VAL A 90 17.64 -4.13 3.72
C VAL A 90 19.12 -4.08 4.11
N GLY A 91 19.75 -2.92 3.87
CA GLY A 91 21.20 -2.81 3.84
C GLY A 91 21.80 -3.81 2.85
N GLN A 92 22.68 -4.68 3.34
CA GLN A 92 23.30 -5.74 2.52
C GLN A 92 22.51 -7.05 2.49
N ARG A 93 21.42 -7.17 3.28
CA ARG A 93 20.64 -8.41 3.39
C ARG A 93 19.52 -8.44 2.38
N HIS A 94 19.31 -9.58 1.73
CA HIS A 94 18.11 -9.82 0.95
C HIS A 94 16.91 -10.02 1.87
N CYS A 95 15.78 -9.43 1.51
CA CYS A 95 14.49 -9.67 2.16
C CYS A 95 13.54 -10.39 1.18
N SER A 96 12.46 -10.92 1.74
CA SER A 96 11.44 -11.65 0.99
C SER A 96 10.05 -11.21 1.42
N VAL A 97 9.04 -11.79 0.78
CA VAL A 97 7.62 -11.59 1.11
C VAL A 97 7.29 -11.93 2.56
N LEU A 98 8.06 -12.83 3.20
CA LEU A 98 7.89 -13.21 4.61
C LEU A 98 8.21 -12.07 5.58
N ASN A 99 8.93 -11.04 5.11
CA ASN A 99 9.23 -9.86 5.90
C ASN A 99 8.11 -8.82 5.87
N PHE A 100 6.99 -9.08 5.18
CA PHE A 100 5.91 -8.12 5.04
C PHE A 100 4.64 -8.59 5.77
N THR A 101 4.08 -7.70 6.59
CA THR A 101 2.79 -7.89 7.24
C THR A 101 1.72 -7.11 6.50
N LYS A 102 0.63 -7.79 6.11
CA LYS A 102 -0.50 -7.18 5.41
C LYS A 102 -1.42 -6.43 6.40
N SER A 103 -1.92 -5.27 5.99
CA SER A 103 -3.00 -4.54 6.66
C SER A 103 -4.02 -4.09 5.62
N ILE A 104 -5.31 -4.20 5.93
CA ILE A 104 -6.41 -3.72 5.07
C ILE A 104 -6.83 -2.35 5.57
N LEU A 105 -6.74 -1.34 4.69
CA LEU A 105 -7.11 0.05 4.95
C LEU A 105 -8.22 0.47 3.97
N PRO A 106 -8.94 1.59 4.21
CA PRO A 106 -10.00 2.06 3.31
C PRO A 106 -9.54 2.29 1.85
N ASN A 107 -8.25 2.51 1.63
CA ASN A 107 -7.64 2.74 0.32
C ASN A 107 -6.98 1.50 -0.30
N GLY A 108 -7.16 0.30 0.29
CA GLY A 108 -6.60 -0.94 -0.22
C GLY A 108 -5.73 -1.70 0.80
N ALA A 109 -5.06 -2.74 0.31
CA ALA A 109 -4.08 -3.45 1.12
C ALA A 109 -2.73 -2.71 1.14
N CYS A 110 -2.14 -2.62 2.32
CA CYS A 110 -0.80 -2.13 2.55
C CYS A 110 0.06 -3.25 3.16
N TYR A 111 1.35 -3.22 2.85
CA TYR A 111 2.34 -4.19 3.30
C TYR A 111 3.43 -3.47 4.07
N THR A 112 3.51 -3.72 5.38
CA THR A 112 4.52 -3.14 6.25
C THR A 112 5.72 -4.05 6.31
N LEU A 113 6.89 -3.53 5.95
CA LEU A 113 8.14 -4.24 6.15
C LEU A 113 8.41 -4.34 7.65
N THR A 114 8.57 -5.58 8.12
CA THR A 114 8.83 -5.94 9.51
C THR A 114 10.18 -6.61 9.62
N GLY A 115 10.81 -6.44 10.78
CA GLY A 115 12.13 -6.99 11.09
C GLY A 115 12.97 -6.03 11.91
N ASP A 116 14.15 -6.50 12.29
CA ASP A 116 15.13 -5.65 12.96
C ASP A 116 15.83 -4.75 11.93
N LEU A 117 15.43 -3.47 11.94
CA LEU A 117 15.99 -2.39 11.12
C LEU A 117 17.06 -1.58 11.86
N THR A 118 17.55 -2.06 13.00
CA THR A 118 18.61 -1.40 13.76
C THR A 118 19.91 -1.37 12.93
N GLY A 119 20.53 -0.20 12.83
CA GLY A 119 21.78 -0.01 12.07
C GLY A 119 21.63 -0.17 10.56
N ILE A 120 20.41 -0.05 10.04
CA ILE A 120 20.14 -0.03 8.60
C ILE A 120 20.01 1.42 8.16
N ASP A 121 20.76 1.79 7.12
CA ASP A 121 20.72 3.13 6.54
C ASP A 121 19.92 3.19 5.24
N GLU A 122 19.70 2.03 4.60
CA GLU A 122 19.11 1.95 3.27
C GLU A 122 18.25 0.71 3.07
N ILE A 123 17.11 0.90 2.40
CA ILE A 123 16.22 -0.15 1.93
C ILE A 123 15.97 0.05 0.44
N GLN A 124 16.16 -1.01 -0.35
CA GLN A 124 15.92 -1.00 -1.78
C GLN A 124 14.79 -1.96 -2.15
N LEU A 125 13.83 -1.48 -2.92
CA LEU A 125 12.68 -2.24 -3.37
C LEU A 125 12.48 -2.07 -4.88
N VAL A 126 12.24 -3.18 -5.56
CA VAL A 126 11.74 -3.20 -6.94
C VAL A 126 10.36 -3.82 -6.92
N LEU A 127 9.37 -3.04 -7.37
CA LEU A 127 7.96 -3.39 -7.29
C LEU A 127 7.33 -3.33 -8.69
N ASP A 128 6.48 -4.29 -8.98
CA ASP A 128 5.59 -4.29 -10.14
C ASP A 128 4.22 -3.73 -9.71
N PRO A 129 3.77 -2.58 -10.26
CA PRO A 129 2.47 -2.01 -9.91
C PRO A 129 1.31 -2.87 -10.42
N GLN A 130 1.53 -3.74 -11.42
CA GLN A 130 0.48 -4.52 -12.07
C GLN A 130 -0.62 -3.64 -12.68
N SER A 131 -0.22 -2.59 -13.42
CA SER A 131 -1.13 -1.58 -13.98
C SER A 131 -2.19 -2.15 -14.92
N TYR A 132 -1.95 -3.32 -15.51
CA TYR A 132 -2.92 -4.04 -16.34
C TYR A 132 -4.17 -4.50 -15.59
N ASP A 133 -4.13 -4.52 -14.24
CA ASP A 133 -5.20 -5.02 -13.38
C ASP A 133 -5.90 -3.89 -12.60
N TYR A 134 -5.64 -2.64 -12.98
CA TYR A 134 -6.21 -1.48 -12.33
C TYR A 134 -7.69 -1.31 -12.64
N LEU A 135 -8.46 -0.88 -11.63
CA LEU A 135 -9.85 -0.50 -11.83
C LEU A 135 -9.94 0.77 -12.69
N VAL A 136 -11.03 0.93 -13.41
CA VAL A 136 -11.40 2.14 -14.14
C VAL A 136 -12.78 2.65 -13.68
N PRO A 137 -12.95 3.97 -13.52
CA PRO A 137 -11.94 5.01 -13.68
C PRO A 137 -10.94 5.08 -12.50
N ASN A 138 -9.66 5.37 -12.77
CA ASN A 138 -8.60 5.47 -11.74
C ASN A 138 -7.85 6.82 -11.69
N GLN A 139 -8.45 7.91 -12.20
CA GLN A 139 -7.85 9.25 -12.25
C GLN A 139 -6.45 9.32 -12.92
N GLY A 140 -5.98 8.24 -13.56
CA GLY A 140 -4.66 8.16 -14.17
C GLY A 140 -3.49 7.88 -13.22
N PHE A 141 -3.74 7.62 -11.93
CA PHE A 141 -2.66 7.32 -10.98
C PHE A 141 -2.27 5.85 -11.03
N ILE A 142 -0.97 5.59 -11.22
CA ILE A 142 -0.37 4.25 -11.23
C ILE A 142 0.85 4.27 -10.31
N GLY A 143 1.02 3.23 -9.50
CA GLY A 143 2.17 3.08 -8.61
C GLY A 143 1.78 2.79 -7.17
N PHE A 144 2.53 3.38 -6.24
CA PHE A 144 2.45 3.05 -4.82
C PHE A 144 2.33 4.30 -3.95
N ARG A 145 1.60 4.16 -2.83
CA ARG A 145 1.66 5.04 -1.67
C ARG A 145 2.67 4.46 -0.68
N ILE A 146 3.62 5.28 -0.26
CA ILE A 146 4.65 4.92 0.71
C ILE A 146 4.40 5.70 1.99
N LEU A 147 4.28 4.98 3.09
CA LEU A 147 4.06 5.51 4.42
C LEU A 147 5.32 5.26 5.24
N LEU A 148 5.88 6.33 5.81
CA LEU A 148 6.94 6.26 6.80
C LEU A 148 6.33 6.56 8.16
N HIS A 149 6.52 5.68 9.13
CA HIS A 149 5.83 5.80 10.42
C HIS A 149 6.59 5.15 11.58
N GLY A 150 6.16 5.46 12.80
CA GLY A 150 6.63 4.81 14.03
C GLY A 150 5.78 3.60 14.42
N TYR A 151 6.26 2.87 15.43
CA TYR A 151 5.48 1.80 16.07
C TYR A 151 4.27 2.38 16.80
N GLY A 152 3.09 1.77 16.59
CA GLY A 152 1.83 2.21 17.20
C GLY A 152 1.07 3.28 16.41
N ASP A 153 1.69 3.86 15.37
CA ASP A 153 1.00 4.81 14.48
C ASP A 153 -0.13 4.12 13.71
N SER A 154 -1.22 4.87 13.54
CA SER A 154 -2.37 4.38 12.79
C SER A 154 -2.21 4.63 11.30
N LEU A 155 -2.00 3.58 10.51
CA LEU A 155 -1.75 3.69 9.07
C LEU A 155 -2.86 4.44 8.31
N TRP A 156 -4.12 4.30 8.75
CA TRP A 156 -5.24 5.01 8.12
C TRP A 156 -5.11 6.54 8.26
N ALA A 157 -4.60 7.03 9.40
CA ALA A 157 -4.41 8.44 9.66
C ALA A 157 -3.22 9.04 8.88
N LEU A 158 -2.32 8.17 8.40
CA LEU A 158 -1.12 8.56 7.66
C LEU A 158 -1.30 8.53 6.14
N ILE A 159 -2.42 8.01 5.63
CA ILE A 159 -2.70 8.02 4.18
C ILE A 159 -2.56 9.42 3.54
N PRO A 160 -3.03 10.52 4.17
CA PRO A 160 -2.87 11.85 3.59
C PRO A 160 -1.43 12.33 3.48
N THR A 161 -0.49 11.75 4.25
CA THR A 161 0.93 12.12 4.25
C THR A 161 1.80 11.17 3.43
N ALA A 162 1.18 10.21 2.73
CA ALA A 162 1.90 9.24 1.91
C ALA A 162 2.67 9.91 0.76
N VAL A 163 3.87 9.39 0.48
CA VAL A 163 4.58 9.72 -0.76
C VAL A 163 4.09 8.84 -1.88
N TYR A 164 3.86 9.44 -3.04
CA TYR A 164 3.50 8.74 -4.25
C TYR A 164 4.74 8.38 -5.05
N ALA A 165 4.87 7.11 -5.39
CA ALA A 165 5.93 6.60 -6.24
C ALA A 165 5.34 5.97 -7.50
N GLY A 166 5.55 6.64 -8.63
CA GLY A 166 5.12 6.16 -9.94
C GLY A 166 6.01 5.03 -10.49
N PRO A 167 5.51 4.26 -11.46
CA PRO A 167 6.29 3.23 -12.14
C PRO A 167 7.37 3.85 -13.04
N THR A 168 8.31 3.04 -13.51
CA THR A 168 9.38 3.40 -14.46
C THR A 168 10.45 4.39 -13.96
N PHE A 169 10.34 4.88 -12.73
CA PHE A 169 11.33 5.75 -12.10
C PHE A 169 12.04 5.06 -10.93
N HIS A 170 13.31 5.41 -10.72
CA HIS A 170 14.01 5.14 -9.48
C HIS A 170 13.72 6.27 -8.48
N THR A 171 12.64 6.14 -7.71
CA THR A 171 12.33 7.08 -6.64
C THR A 171 13.30 6.88 -5.46
N MET A 172 13.99 7.94 -5.07
CA MET A 172 14.80 7.99 -3.84
C MET A 172 14.06 8.81 -2.79
N LEU A 173 13.84 8.24 -1.61
CA LEU A 173 13.24 8.91 -0.46
C LEU A 173 14.28 9.03 0.64
N ARG A 174 14.62 10.26 1.01
CA ARG A 174 15.49 10.54 2.15
C ARG A 174 14.65 10.90 3.37
N ALA A 175 14.64 10.03 4.36
CA ALA A 175 13.95 10.25 5.61
C ALA A 175 14.87 11.00 6.59
N VAL A 176 14.38 12.08 7.18
CA VAL A 176 15.06 12.80 8.27
C VAL A 176 14.19 12.70 9.51
N GLY A 177 14.71 12.00 10.52
CA GLY A 177 14.06 11.92 11.82
C GLY A 177 14.38 13.17 12.66
N LEU A 178 13.39 13.66 13.40
CA LEU A 178 13.59 14.72 14.39
C LEU A 178 13.46 14.13 15.79
N LYS A 179 14.55 14.12 16.56
CA LYS A 179 14.48 13.75 17.97
C LYS A 179 13.76 14.86 18.74
N LYS A 180 12.61 14.54 19.32
CA LYS A 180 11.86 15.52 20.08
C LYS A 180 12.51 15.79 21.44
N VAL A 181 12.72 17.06 21.74
CA VAL A 181 13.07 17.52 23.08
C VAL A 181 11.74 17.83 23.79
N ASN A 182 11.35 16.97 24.73
CA ASN A 182 10.11 16.95 25.55
C ASN A 182 8.91 16.15 24.99
N ASN A 183 8.32 15.32 25.87
CA ASN A 183 7.36 14.22 25.67
C ASN A 183 6.07 14.53 24.88
N VAL A 184 6.09 14.59 23.55
CA VAL A 184 4.91 14.39 22.65
C VAL A 184 5.43 13.75 21.33
N LEU A 185 4.59 13.25 20.41
CA LEU A 185 4.90 12.48 19.17
C LEU A 185 6.18 12.73 18.31
N LEU A 186 6.75 11.64 17.78
CA LEU A 186 7.68 11.59 16.62
C LEU A 186 6.93 11.94 15.32
N ASN A 187 7.45 12.89 14.55
CA ASN A 187 7.04 13.15 13.17
C ASN A 187 8.27 13.00 12.27
N TYR A 188 8.20 12.16 11.25
CA TYR A 188 9.20 12.10 10.19
C TYR A 188 8.91 13.21 9.17
N MET A 189 9.95 13.94 8.76
CA MET A 189 9.85 14.96 7.72
C MET A 189 10.64 14.49 6.51
N MET A 190 10.06 14.62 5.31
CA MET A 190 10.71 14.28 4.05
C MET A 190 11.11 15.55 3.31
N LEU A 191 12.32 15.55 2.76
CA LEU A 191 12.89 16.62 1.93
C LEU A 191 12.99 16.15 0.47
#